data_AF-A0A1E4I0T7-F1
#
_entry.id   AF-A0A1E4I0T7-F1
#
_cell.length_a   1.000
_cell.length_b   1.000
_cell.length_c   1.000
_cell.angle_alpha   90.00
_cell.angle_beta   90.00
_cell.angle_gamma   90.00
#
_symmetry.space_group_name_H-M   'P 1'
#
loop_
_entity.id
_entity.type
_entity.pdbx_description
1 polymer ?
#
loop_
_entity_poly.entity_id
_entity_poly.type
_entity_poly.pdbx_seq_one_letter_code
_entity_poly.pdbx_strand_id
1 'polypeptide(L)'
;MSDPLDALHEPVRPVDPDPAFAARLRARLEREVLAAPRPERGDAMTATTTAPTRATDLALHSITPYIAVPDAAAALDFYVGAFGAVRRGDPIVMPDGRIGHAEVAIGDSVLMLAEQFPEMGIVAPREGESPASMRLEVPDPDAVVDRAVELGARLERPVSDSPYGRGGVVVDPAGHRWMVSREPATERPLQVGDVGYASLWRRDVGAAERFYGAVLGWSIEGDHAGQGRRVTGTEQHLGLYGGQDASTTLCCYAVDDVDATVALVRAAGGTADEPTDEPFGRTASCVDDQGIPFAVFVPEPGSTRPDTTATGTLTYLTIEVPDAGRARAFYGTVLGWGFRPGRVAEGWHAVSGSGDDTAPTTGLFGGAEAASVVPMFVVDDVAAAVAAVRAGGGTADDPADAGYGVSARCTDDQGAAFWVVRY
;
A
#
# COMPACT_ATOMS: atom_id res chain seq x y z
N MET A 1 20.29 58.02 9.54
CA MET A 1 19.86 56.68 9.98
C MET A 1 19.63 55.88 8.73
N SER A 2 20.51 54.92 8.45
CA SER A 2 20.35 53.95 7.37
C SER A 2 19.25 52.95 7.72
N ASP A 3 18.56 52.45 6.70
CA ASP A 3 17.42 51.54 6.84
C ASP A 3 17.91 50.20 7.44
N PRO A 4 17.30 49.67 8.51
CA PRO A 4 17.67 48.37 9.08
C PRO A 4 17.53 47.19 8.10
N LEU A 5 16.90 47.38 6.94
CA LEU A 5 16.74 46.36 5.89
C LEU A 5 17.78 46.44 4.77
N ASP A 6 18.67 47.44 4.78
CA ASP A 6 19.75 47.57 3.76
C ASP A 6 20.72 46.36 3.76
N ALA A 7 20.81 45.62 4.87
CA ALA A 7 21.64 44.41 4.99
C ALA A 7 21.13 43.21 4.17
N LEU A 8 19.89 43.25 3.67
CA LEU A 8 19.29 42.18 2.86
C LEU A 8 19.54 42.36 1.35
N HIS A 9 20.15 43.48 0.94
CA HIS A 9 20.39 43.80 -0.47
C HIS A 9 21.76 43.35 -1.00
N GLU A 10 22.63 42.74 -0.18
CA GLU A 10 23.86 42.14 -0.67
C GLU A 10 23.63 40.73 -1.24
N PRO A 11 24.17 40.40 -2.42
CA PRO A 11 24.00 39.08 -3.02
C PRO A 11 24.70 38.03 -2.14
N VAL A 12 23.89 37.14 -1.53
CA VAL A 12 24.37 35.98 -0.78
C VAL A 12 25.19 35.09 -1.70
N ARG A 13 26.52 35.12 -1.54
CA ARG A 13 27.40 34.12 -2.16
C ARG A 13 27.32 32.85 -1.32
N PRO A 14 27.12 31.66 -1.93
CA PRO A 14 27.22 30.40 -1.20
C PRO A 14 28.58 30.34 -0.50
N VAL A 15 28.57 30.31 0.83
CA VAL A 15 29.77 30.10 1.62
C VAL A 15 29.98 28.59 1.68
N ASP A 16 31.11 28.11 1.16
CA ASP A 16 31.49 26.71 1.34
C ASP A 16 31.50 26.39 2.85
N PRO A 17 30.85 25.31 3.29
CA PRO A 17 30.81 24.97 4.70
C PRO A 17 32.23 24.77 5.22
N ASP A 18 32.47 25.21 6.47
CA ASP A 18 33.75 24.98 7.17
C ASP A 18 34.18 23.50 7.01
N PRO A 19 35.34 23.22 6.38
CA PRO A 19 35.80 21.86 6.14
C PRO A 19 35.89 21.02 7.42
N ALA A 20 36.16 21.66 8.56
CA ALA A 20 36.19 20.99 9.86
C ALA A 20 34.79 20.60 10.33
N PHE A 21 33.77 21.41 10.06
CA PHE A 21 32.37 21.06 10.32
C PHE A 21 31.91 19.91 9.41
N ALA A 22 32.21 19.98 8.11
CA ALA A 22 31.88 18.93 7.15
C ALA A 22 32.54 17.59 7.51
N ALA A 23 33.80 17.60 7.95
CA ALA A 23 34.50 16.41 8.41
C ALA A 23 33.88 15.82 9.69
N ARG A 24 33.53 16.66 10.67
CA ARG A 24 32.84 16.21 11.90
C ARG A 24 31.46 15.61 11.60
N LEU A 25 30.71 16.22 10.68
CA LEU A 25 29.40 15.72 10.27
C LEU A 25 29.53 14.37 9.55
N ARG A 26 30.47 14.24 8.61
CA ARG A 26 30.74 12.97 7.90
C ARG A 26 31.15 11.86 8.87
N ALA A 27 32.08 12.12 9.79
CA ALA A 27 32.51 11.14 10.79
C ALA A 27 31.43 10.78 11.82
N ARG A 28 30.42 11.64 12.02
CA ARG A 28 29.24 11.33 12.84
C ARG A 28 28.28 10.45 12.05
N LEU A 29 27.96 10.81 10.82
CA LEU A 29 27.11 10.01 9.94
C LEU A 29 27.68 8.61 9.70
N GLU A 30 28.98 8.47 9.45
CA GLU A 30 29.62 7.17 9.28
C GLU A 30 29.53 6.29 10.53
N ARG A 31 29.65 6.87 11.73
CA ARG A 31 29.47 6.15 13.00
C ARG A 31 28.04 5.69 13.21
N GLU A 32 27.07 6.57 12.96
CA GLU A 32 25.66 6.26 13.17
C GLU A 32 25.12 5.28 12.12
N VAL A 33 25.64 5.34 10.88
CA VAL A 33 25.24 4.44 9.79
C VAL A 33 25.90 3.05 9.92
N LEU A 34 27.12 2.95 10.45
CA LEU A 34 27.86 1.67 10.55
C LEU A 34 27.71 0.95 11.90
N ALA A 35 27.20 1.62 12.95
CA ALA A 35 27.08 1.04 14.30
C ALA A 35 25.67 0.51 14.64
N ALA A 36 24.71 0.51 13.70
CA ALA A 36 23.42 -0.12 13.91
C ALA A 36 23.60 -1.66 14.11
N PRO A 37 22.96 -2.27 15.13
CA PRO A 37 23.09 -3.72 15.37
C PRO A 37 22.52 -4.50 14.17
N ARG A 38 23.24 -5.54 13.74
CA ARG A 38 22.74 -6.53 12.78
C ARG A 38 21.50 -7.24 13.35
N PRO A 39 20.37 -7.30 12.62
CA PRO A 39 19.34 -8.28 12.92
C PRO A 39 19.83 -9.68 12.54
N GLU A 40 19.47 -10.66 13.36
CA GLU A 40 19.69 -12.08 13.09
C GLU A 40 18.78 -12.56 11.94
N ARG A 41 19.23 -13.62 11.25
CA ARG A 41 18.54 -14.28 10.14
C ARG A 41 17.09 -14.62 10.49
N GLY A 42 16.16 -14.19 9.64
CA GLY A 42 14.76 -14.61 9.62
C GLY A 42 14.06 -14.06 8.36
N ASP A 43 13.16 -14.85 7.78
CA ASP A 43 12.55 -14.71 6.45
C ASP A 43 11.62 -13.48 6.32
N ALA A 44 12.19 -12.29 6.35
CA ALA A 44 11.47 -11.03 6.23
C ALA A 44 11.25 -10.65 4.75
N MET A 45 9.97 -10.61 4.35
CA MET A 45 9.50 -10.10 3.07
C MET A 45 9.99 -8.66 2.84
N THR A 46 10.36 -8.33 1.59
CA THR A 46 10.74 -6.99 1.11
C THR A 46 9.58 -6.01 1.10
N ALA A 47 8.93 -5.81 2.23
CA ALA A 47 7.90 -4.81 2.34
C ALA A 47 8.52 -3.48 2.78
N THR A 48 8.28 -2.48 1.95
CA THR A 48 8.40 -1.10 2.38
C THR A 48 7.36 -0.93 3.50
N THR A 49 7.77 -0.58 4.73
CA THR A 49 7.02 0.46 5.43
C THR A 49 7.11 1.64 4.50
N THR A 50 6.14 1.75 3.61
CA THR A 50 5.77 3.05 3.13
C THR A 50 5.30 3.73 4.42
N ALA A 51 6.24 4.39 5.11
CA ALA A 51 5.89 5.68 5.66
C ALA A 51 5.24 6.37 4.47
N PRO A 52 3.97 6.81 4.55
CA PRO A 52 3.33 7.49 3.44
C PRO A 52 4.18 8.71 3.16
N THR A 53 5.12 8.55 2.23
CA THR A 53 6.01 9.58 1.73
C THR A 53 6.50 9.11 0.36
N ARG A 54 5.56 8.75 -0.50
CA ARG A 54 5.45 9.56 -1.70
C ARG A 54 4.28 10.48 -1.44
N ALA A 55 4.59 11.77 -1.32
CA ALA A 55 3.58 12.77 -1.57
C ALA A 55 2.97 12.41 -2.93
N THR A 56 1.75 11.85 -2.92
CA THR A 56 0.77 12.23 -3.93
C THR A 56 0.86 13.74 -4.02
N ASP A 57 0.83 14.30 -5.21
CA ASP A 57 0.93 15.74 -5.41
C ASP A 57 -0.25 16.45 -4.69
N LEU A 58 -0.12 16.63 -3.38
CA LEU A 58 -1.01 17.33 -2.47
C LEU A 58 -0.18 18.48 -1.90
N ALA A 59 0.25 19.38 -2.78
CA ALA A 59 0.45 20.75 -2.35
C ALA A 59 -0.96 21.33 -2.16
N LEU A 60 -1.47 21.53 -0.93
CA LEU A 60 -0.99 22.50 0.06
C LEU A 60 -1.45 22.16 1.49
N HIS A 61 -0.63 22.49 2.50
CA HIS A 61 -1.08 22.75 3.89
C HIS A 61 -0.32 23.95 4.49
N SER A 62 -0.97 25.11 4.61
CA SER A 62 -0.47 26.27 5.37
C SER A 62 -1.45 26.74 6.44
N ILE A 63 -2.62 26.11 6.52
CA ILE A 63 -3.68 26.43 7.47
C ILE A 63 -3.70 25.33 8.52
N THR A 64 -3.63 25.74 9.79
CA THR A 64 -3.78 24.88 10.96
C THR A 64 -5.06 25.31 11.65
N PRO A 65 -6.18 24.57 11.50
CA PRO A 65 -7.44 24.97 12.11
C PRO A 65 -7.28 25.10 13.63
N TYR A 66 -7.86 26.15 14.18
CA TYR A 66 -8.02 26.34 15.61
C TYR A 66 -9.50 26.31 15.93
N ILE A 67 -9.95 25.27 16.64
CA ILE A 67 -11.37 25.10 16.96
C ILE A 67 -11.65 25.32 18.44
N ALA A 68 -12.82 25.87 18.73
CA ALA A 68 -13.36 25.90 20.08
C ALA A 68 -14.22 24.66 20.32
N VAL A 69 -14.06 24.02 21.47
CA VAL A 69 -14.86 22.86 21.87
C VAL A 69 -15.48 23.08 23.26
N PRO A 70 -16.60 22.42 23.59
CA PRO A 70 -17.20 22.57 24.92
C PRO A 70 -16.36 21.94 26.04
N ASP A 71 -15.72 20.81 25.74
CA ASP A 71 -14.83 20.03 26.61
C ASP A 71 -13.64 19.55 25.78
N ALA A 72 -12.44 20.04 26.07
CA ALA A 72 -11.28 19.72 25.26
C ALA A 72 -10.67 18.36 25.61
N ALA A 73 -10.81 17.89 26.85
CA ALA A 73 -10.34 16.56 27.20
C ALA A 73 -11.14 15.48 26.47
N ALA A 74 -12.46 15.61 26.44
CA ALA A 74 -13.35 14.71 25.71
C ALA A 74 -13.12 14.78 24.18
N ALA A 75 -12.92 15.99 23.63
CA ALA A 75 -12.60 16.16 22.22
C ALA A 75 -11.27 15.49 21.84
N LEU A 76 -10.23 15.64 22.68
CA LEU A 76 -8.94 14.97 22.48
C LEU A 76 -9.11 13.45 22.46
N ASP A 77 -9.83 12.88 23.43
CA ASP A 77 -10.08 11.43 23.49
C ASP A 77 -10.85 10.92 22.27
N PHE A 78 -11.85 11.68 21.81
CA PHE A 78 -12.57 11.37 20.60
C PHE A 78 -11.66 11.38 19.37
N TYR A 79 -10.84 12.42 19.17
CA TYR A 79 -9.96 12.49 17.99
C TYR A 79 -8.90 11.39 17.99
N VAL A 80 -8.33 11.04 19.16
CA VAL A 80 -7.41 9.90 19.28
C VAL A 80 -8.14 8.60 18.93
N GLY A 81 -9.34 8.39 19.48
CA GLY A 81 -10.07 7.12 19.34
C GLY A 81 -10.76 6.91 17.98
N ALA A 82 -11.22 7.98 17.33
CA ALA A 82 -11.98 7.93 16.08
C ALA A 82 -11.10 8.16 14.85
N PHE A 83 -10.15 9.09 14.93
CA PHE A 83 -9.36 9.53 13.77
C PHE A 83 -7.89 9.09 13.84
N GLY A 84 -7.51 8.30 14.84
CA GLY A 84 -6.13 7.90 15.06
C GLY A 84 -5.21 9.07 15.37
N ALA A 85 -5.74 10.16 15.95
CA ALA A 85 -4.97 11.35 16.23
C ALA A 85 -3.88 11.08 17.28
N VAL A 86 -2.78 11.83 17.22
CA VAL A 86 -1.68 11.76 18.20
C VAL A 86 -1.56 13.10 18.91
N ARG A 87 -1.65 13.09 20.25
CA ARG A 87 -1.49 14.32 21.05
C ARG A 87 -0.09 14.91 20.87
N ARG A 88 -0.01 16.22 20.66
CA ARG A 88 1.26 16.93 20.54
C ARG A 88 1.55 17.72 21.81
N GLY A 89 2.23 17.07 22.74
CA GLY A 89 2.56 17.65 24.03
C GLY A 89 1.38 17.72 25.00
N ASP A 90 1.64 18.33 26.16
CA ASP A 90 0.65 18.47 27.22
C ASP A 90 -0.27 19.69 26.97
N PRO A 91 -1.59 19.58 27.21
CA PRO A 91 -2.50 20.71 27.13
C PRO A 91 -2.09 21.85 28.06
N ILE A 92 -2.25 23.09 27.61
CA ILE A 92 -2.06 24.27 28.43
C ILE A 92 -3.35 24.52 29.21
N VAL A 93 -3.31 24.25 30.51
CA VAL A 93 -4.43 24.47 31.44
C VAL A 93 -4.34 25.88 32.01
N MET A 94 -5.44 26.62 31.91
CA MET A 94 -5.59 27.97 32.41
C MET A 94 -5.84 27.96 33.94
N PRO A 95 -5.68 29.09 34.65
CA PRO A 95 -5.87 29.15 36.10
C PRO A 95 -7.27 28.77 36.59
N ASP A 96 -8.28 28.84 35.73
CA ASP A 96 -9.66 28.44 36.01
C ASP A 96 -9.92 26.94 35.77
N GLY A 97 -8.89 26.18 35.36
CA GLY A 97 -8.95 24.75 35.11
C GLY A 97 -9.32 24.37 33.68
N ARG A 98 -9.71 25.34 32.83
CA ARG A 98 -10.05 25.07 31.42
C ARG A 98 -8.81 24.88 30.56
N ILE A 99 -8.90 24.09 29.50
CA ILE A 99 -7.81 23.95 28.53
C ILE A 99 -7.83 25.15 27.58
N GLY A 100 -6.83 26.02 27.71
CA GLY A 100 -6.66 27.19 26.84
C GLY A 100 -6.03 26.86 25.50
N HIS A 101 -5.28 25.76 25.41
CA HIS A 101 -4.67 25.30 24.16
C HIS A 101 -4.29 23.81 24.23
N ALA A 102 -4.56 23.08 23.16
CA ALA A 102 -4.07 21.73 22.92
C ALA A 102 -3.87 21.50 21.43
N GLU A 103 -3.08 20.49 21.10
CA GLU A 103 -2.78 20.11 19.72
C GLU A 103 -2.91 18.59 19.53
N VAL A 104 -3.44 18.19 18.38
CA VAL A 104 -3.36 16.81 17.88
C VAL A 104 -2.83 16.79 16.46
N ALA A 105 -2.00 15.81 16.14
CA ALA A 105 -1.65 15.44 14.79
C ALA A 105 -2.66 14.43 14.25
N ILE A 106 -3.17 14.65 13.05
CA ILE A 106 -3.99 13.69 12.31
C ILE A 106 -3.35 13.54 10.93
N GLY A 107 -2.74 12.38 10.66
CA GLY A 107 -1.82 12.24 9.54
C GLY A 107 -0.63 13.21 9.67
N ASP A 108 -0.42 14.02 8.63
CA ASP A 108 0.61 15.07 8.57
C ASP A 108 0.10 16.48 8.95
N SER A 109 -1.19 16.60 9.27
CA SER A 109 -1.85 17.87 9.65
C SER A 109 -1.95 18.04 11.15
N VAL A 110 -1.94 19.30 11.60
CA VAL A 110 -2.16 19.66 13.01
C VAL A 110 -3.54 20.31 13.16
N LEU A 111 -4.29 19.87 14.15
CA LEU A 111 -5.49 20.52 14.65
C LEU A 111 -5.19 21.13 16.02
N MET A 112 -5.38 22.44 16.13
CA MET A 112 -5.32 23.14 17.40
C MET A 112 -6.73 23.28 17.98
N LEU A 113 -6.85 23.21 19.29
CA LEU A 113 -8.12 23.41 19.95
C LEU A 113 -7.97 24.07 21.32
N ALA A 114 -9.06 24.69 21.78
CA ALA A 114 -9.24 25.14 23.14
C ALA A 114 -10.66 24.87 23.59
N GLU A 115 -10.87 24.82 24.90
CA GLU A 115 -12.21 24.97 25.43
C GLU A 115 -12.77 26.35 25.10
N GLN A 116 -14.09 26.45 25.10
CA GLN A 116 -14.78 27.70 24.88
C GLN A 116 -14.50 28.73 26.00
N PHE A 117 -14.29 29.98 25.60
CA PHE A 117 -14.25 31.18 26.43
C PHE A 117 -15.23 32.21 25.85
N PRO A 118 -16.55 32.07 26.09
CA PRO A 118 -17.56 32.98 25.55
C PRO A 118 -17.32 34.44 25.92
N GLU A 119 -16.73 34.69 27.08
CA GLU A 119 -16.31 36.01 27.56
C GLU A 119 -15.21 36.65 26.71
N MET A 120 -14.45 35.86 25.95
CA MET A 120 -13.45 36.30 24.98
C MET A 120 -13.92 36.09 23.53
N GLY A 121 -15.18 35.70 23.31
CA GLY A 121 -15.74 35.42 21.99
C GLY A 121 -15.30 34.09 21.36
N ILE A 122 -14.65 33.20 22.13
CA ILE A 122 -14.27 31.86 21.68
C ILE A 122 -15.41 30.91 22.03
N VAL A 123 -16.23 30.54 21.05
CA VAL A 123 -17.48 29.79 21.27
C VAL A 123 -17.48 28.52 20.43
N ALA A 124 -17.77 27.39 21.07
CA ALA A 124 -17.94 26.12 20.37
C ALA A 124 -19.25 26.11 19.54
N PRO A 125 -19.34 25.27 18.48
CA PRO A 125 -20.57 25.11 17.72
C PRO A 125 -21.76 24.79 18.62
N ARG A 126 -22.93 25.37 18.31
CA ARG A 126 -24.19 24.90 18.90
C ARG A 126 -24.62 23.63 18.19
N GLU A 127 -25.46 22.84 18.85
CA GLU A 127 -26.00 21.63 18.26
C GLU A 127 -26.72 21.95 16.93
N GLY A 128 -26.22 21.35 15.83
CA GLY A 128 -26.74 21.58 14.49
C GLY A 128 -26.20 22.83 13.78
N GLU A 129 -25.33 23.63 14.42
CA GLU A 129 -24.76 24.86 13.90
C GLU A 129 -23.22 24.78 13.81
N SER A 130 -22.69 23.99 12.88
CA SER A 130 -21.24 23.98 12.59
C SER A 130 -20.90 25.03 11.52
N PRO A 131 -20.12 26.09 11.83
CA PRO A 131 -19.84 27.18 10.89
C PRO A 131 -18.89 26.76 9.76
N ALA A 132 -18.18 25.65 9.93
CA ALA A 132 -17.26 25.10 8.95
C ALA A 132 -17.42 23.58 8.87
N SER A 133 -16.87 22.99 7.81
CA SER A 133 -16.67 21.54 7.72
C SER A 133 -15.19 21.27 7.52
N MET A 134 -14.64 20.37 8.35
CA MET A 134 -13.28 19.88 8.19
C MET A 134 -13.31 18.63 7.32
N ARG A 135 -12.43 18.56 6.33
CA ARG A 135 -12.28 17.38 5.47
C ARG A 135 -11.14 16.53 6.03
N LEU A 136 -11.41 15.26 6.23
CA LEU A 136 -10.45 14.27 6.66
C LEU A 136 -10.29 13.23 5.54
N GLU A 137 -9.09 13.17 4.96
CA GLU A 137 -8.73 12.15 3.98
C GLU A 137 -8.26 10.88 4.71
N VAL A 138 -8.88 9.74 4.44
CA VAL A 138 -8.56 8.45 5.08
C VAL A 138 -8.61 7.31 4.06
N PRO A 139 -7.83 6.24 4.24
CA PRO A 139 -7.88 5.08 3.34
C PRO A 139 -9.24 4.35 3.41
N ASP A 140 -9.84 4.27 4.60
CA ASP A 140 -11.10 3.59 4.85
C ASP A 140 -12.13 4.52 5.54
N PRO A 141 -12.97 5.22 4.77
CA PRO A 141 -14.01 6.08 5.33
C PRO A 141 -15.06 5.31 6.14
N ASP A 142 -15.36 4.06 5.80
CA ASP A 142 -16.38 3.26 6.48
C ASP A 142 -15.92 2.95 7.91
N ALA A 143 -14.72 2.39 8.06
CA ALA A 143 -14.17 2.08 9.39
C ALA A 143 -14.06 3.31 10.29
N VAL A 144 -13.63 4.46 9.73
CA VAL A 144 -13.51 5.72 10.49
C VAL A 144 -14.88 6.28 10.88
N VAL A 145 -15.86 6.25 9.97
CA VAL A 145 -17.23 6.72 10.28
C VAL A 145 -17.89 5.81 11.30
N ASP A 146 -17.80 4.49 11.15
CA ASP A 146 -18.37 3.53 12.11
C ASP A 146 -17.76 3.74 13.49
N ARG A 147 -16.43 3.86 13.56
CA ARG A 147 -15.73 4.11 14.82
C ARG A 147 -16.11 5.45 15.45
N ALA A 148 -16.25 6.51 14.65
CA ALA A 148 -16.70 7.81 15.14
C ALA A 148 -18.11 7.73 15.73
N VAL A 149 -19.03 7.01 15.08
CA VAL A 149 -20.40 6.81 15.56
C VAL A 149 -20.43 6.00 16.87
N GLU A 150 -19.63 4.95 16.99
CA GLU A 150 -19.46 4.20 18.24
C GLU A 150 -18.98 5.08 19.40
N LEU A 151 -18.14 6.07 19.10
CA LEU A 151 -17.60 7.03 20.06
C LEU A 151 -18.50 8.25 20.29
N GLY A 152 -19.74 8.23 19.77
CA GLY A 152 -20.76 9.23 20.05
C GLY A 152 -20.89 10.32 19.00
N ALA A 153 -20.22 10.22 17.85
CA ALA A 153 -20.51 11.10 16.73
C ALA A 153 -21.91 10.80 16.15
N ARG A 154 -22.60 11.85 15.70
CA ARG A 154 -23.86 11.71 14.96
C ARG A 154 -23.55 11.50 13.49
N LEU A 155 -24.05 10.40 12.92
CA LEU A 155 -24.03 10.19 11.47
C LEU A 155 -24.98 11.19 10.79
N GLU A 156 -24.44 12.09 9.98
CA GLU A 156 -25.23 13.05 9.19
C GLU A 156 -25.48 12.50 7.78
N ARG A 157 -24.44 11.93 7.15
CA ARG A 157 -24.53 11.30 5.83
C ARG A 157 -23.78 9.96 5.85
N PRO A 158 -24.46 8.83 5.53
CA PRO A 158 -23.80 7.54 5.38
C PRO A 158 -22.65 7.60 4.37
N VAL A 159 -21.67 6.72 4.55
CA VAL A 159 -20.61 6.55 3.55
C VAL A 159 -21.24 5.96 2.29
N SER A 160 -20.96 6.61 1.16
CA SER A 160 -21.40 6.15 -0.16
C SER A 160 -20.38 6.54 -1.22
N ASP A 161 -20.38 5.81 -2.33
CA ASP A 161 -19.56 6.14 -3.48
C ASP A 161 -20.11 7.35 -4.25
N SER A 162 -19.21 8.16 -4.80
CA SER A 162 -19.52 9.32 -5.63
C SER A 162 -18.42 9.53 -6.69
N PRO A 163 -18.66 10.35 -7.73
CA PRO A 163 -17.62 10.70 -8.71
C PRO A 163 -16.38 11.38 -8.11
N TYR A 164 -16.46 11.88 -6.88
CA TYR A 164 -15.35 12.51 -6.14
C TYR A 164 -14.77 11.57 -5.07
N GLY A 165 -15.03 10.27 -5.20
CA GLY A 165 -14.57 9.23 -4.29
C GLY A 165 -15.64 8.78 -3.32
N ARG A 166 -15.24 8.04 -2.31
CA ARG A 166 -16.14 7.46 -1.30
C ARG A 166 -16.05 8.28 -0.03
N GLY A 167 -17.19 8.60 0.58
CA GLY A 167 -17.16 9.37 1.82
C GLY A 167 -18.50 9.59 2.48
N GLY A 168 -18.45 9.91 3.77
CA GLY A 168 -19.58 10.19 4.63
C GLY A 168 -19.44 11.53 5.35
N VAL A 169 -20.41 11.85 6.17
CA VAL A 169 -20.37 13.03 7.05
C VAL A 169 -20.81 12.65 8.44
N VAL A 170 -19.98 12.99 9.42
CA VAL A 170 -20.31 12.88 10.84
C VAL A 170 -20.22 14.25 11.51
N VAL A 171 -20.96 14.41 12.60
CA VAL A 171 -20.81 15.54 13.52
C VAL A 171 -20.27 14.99 14.83
N ASP A 172 -19.09 15.46 15.23
CA ASP A 172 -18.43 14.99 16.45
C ASP A 172 -19.21 15.42 17.72
N PRO A 173 -18.89 14.84 18.90
CA PRO A 173 -19.55 15.21 20.15
C PRO A 173 -19.39 16.69 20.54
N ALA A 174 -18.36 17.38 20.02
CA ALA A 174 -18.13 18.80 20.23
C ALA A 174 -18.92 19.70 19.26
N GLY A 175 -19.68 19.11 18.33
CA GLY A 175 -20.55 19.80 17.37
C GLY A 175 -19.88 20.16 16.05
N HIS A 176 -18.64 19.75 15.81
CA HIS A 176 -17.94 20.05 14.55
C HIS A 176 -18.30 19.05 13.46
N ARG A 177 -18.51 19.56 12.26
CA ARG A 177 -18.86 18.76 11.08
C ARG A 177 -17.62 18.26 10.35
N TRP A 178 -17.54 16.95 10.14
CA TRP A 178 -16.42 16.27 9.49
C TRP A 178 -16.88 15.56 8.22
N MET A 179 -16.22 15.89 7.10
CA MET A 179 -16.34 15.14 5.84
C MET A 179 -15.20 14.13 5.79
N VAL A 180 -15.53 12.86 6.02
CA VAL A 180 -14.55 11.77 5.98
C VAL A 180 -14.61 11.16 4.58
N SER A 181 -13.51 11.23 3.85
CA SER A 181 -13.48 10.84 2.45
C SER A 181 -12.20 10.12 2.07
N ARG A 182 -12.30 9.33 1.03
CA ARG A 182 -11.19 8.97 0.16
C ARG A 182 -11.50 9.51 -1.24
N GLU A 183 -10.53 10.13 -1.89
CA GLU A 183 -10.62 10.43 -3.32
C GLU A 183 -10.90 9.16 -4.13
N PRO A 184 -11.51 9.27 -5.32
CA PRO A 184 -11.61 8.11 -6.19
C PRO A 184 -10.19 7.66 -6.51
N ALA A 185 -9.95 6.35 -6.55
CA ALA A 185 -8.71 5.86 -7.12
C ALA A 185 -8.58 6.50 -8.50
N THR A 186 -7.51 7.29 -8.72
CA THR A 186 -7.26 7.80 -10.06
C THR A 186 -7.07 6.58 -10.94
N GLU A 187 -7.99 6.38 -11.89
CA GLU A 187 -7.92 5.28 -12.85
C GLU A 187 -6.60 5.44 -13.62
N ARG A 188 -5.60 4.68 -13.18
CA ARG A 188 -4.30 4.64 -13.84
C ARG A 188 -4.42 3.63 -14.96
N PRO A 189 -4.07 3.97 -16.21
CA PRO A 189 -4.06 2.98 -17.28
C PRO A 189 -3.09 1.86 -16.92
N LEU A 190 -3.43 0.63 -17.30
CA LEU A 190 -2.51 -0.49 -17.20
C LEU A 190 -1.28 -0.19 -18.07
N GLN A 191 -0.09 -0.35 -17.50
CA GLN A 191 1.17 -0.01 -18.17
C GLN A 191 1.91 -1.28 -18.59
N VAL A 192 2.84 -1.13 -19.54
CA VAL A 192 3.76 -2.21 -19.90
C VAL A 192 4.49 -2.69 -18.64
N GLY A 193 4.50 -4.01 -18.46
CA GLY A 193 5.09 -4.67 -17.30
C GLY A 193 4.20 -4.75 -16.06
N ASP A 194 2.99 -4.20 -16.06
CA ASP A 194 2.00 -4.48 -15.01
C ASP A 194 1.39 -5.87 -15.20
N VAL A 195 0.91 -6.47 -14.11
CA VAL A 195 0.18 -7.74 -14.15
C VAL A 195 -1.28 -7.46 -14.46
N GLY A 196 -1.74 -7.88 -15.64
CA GLY A 196 -3.15 -7.80 -16.02
C GLY A 196 -3.97 -9.04 -15.66
N TYR A 197 -3.29 -10.17 -15.45
CA TYR A 197 -3.90 -11.41 -14.95
C TYR A 197 -2.87 -12.19 -14.13
N ALA A 198 -3.31 -12.75 -13.01
CA ALA A 198 -2.50 -13.67 -12.20
C ALA A 198 -3.25 -14.97 -11.93
N SER A 199 -2.53 -16.09 -11.93
CA SER A 199 -3.12 -17.42 -11.70
C SER A 199 -2.30 -18.23 -10.73
N LEU A 200 -2.94 -18.77 -9.69
CA LEU A 200 -2.30 -19.71 -8.77
C LEU A 200 -2.31 -21.10 -9.41
N TRP A 201 -1.13 -21.51 -9.86
CA TRP A 201 -0.91 -22.78 -10.52
C TRP A 201 -0.58 -23.83 -9.46
N ARG A 202 -1.42 -24.85 -9.36
CA ARG A 202 -1.38 -25.87 -8.30
C ARG A 202 -1.49 -27.26 -8.92
N ARG A 203 -1.18 -28.30 -8.12
CA ARG A 203 -1.29 -29.69 -8.56
C ARG A 203 -2.76 -30.09 -8.67
N ASP A 204 -3.52 -29.80 -7.61
CA ASP A 204 -4.96 -30.05 -7.49
C ASP A 204 -5.70 -28.71 -7.40
N VAL A 205 -6.38 -28.35 -8.50
CA VAL A 205 -7.16 -27.10 -8.56
C VAL A 205 -8.42 -27.15 -7.69
N GLY A 206 -9.00 -28.33 -7.47
CA GLY A 206 -10.18 -28.46 -6.61
C GLY A 206 -9.82 -28.31 -5.13
N ALA A 207 -8.64 -28.79 -4.73
CA ALA A 207 -8.09 -28.52 -3.40
C ALA A 207 -7.76 -27.02 -3.24
N ALA A 208 -7.10 -26.42 -4.23
CA ALA A 208 -6.80 -24.99 -4.23
C ALA A 208 -8.06 -24.13 -4.13
N GLU A 209 -9.11 -24.45 -4.87
CA GLU A 209 -10.39 -23.74 -4.85
C GLU A 209 -11.00 -23.72 -3.44
N ARG A 210 -11.05 -24.88 -2.76
CA ARG A 210 -11.54 -24.95 -1.38
C ARG A 210 -10.65 -24.19 -0.40
N PHE A 211 -9.34 -24.30 -0.56
CA PHE A 211 -8.36 -23.66 0.32
C PHE A 211 -8.44 -22.13 0.20
N TYR A 212 -8.24 -21.58 -0.99
CA TYR A 212 -8.23 -20.13 -1.21
C TYR A 212 -9.63 -19.51 -1.07
N GLY A 213 -10.71 -20.24 -1.39
CA GLY A 213 -12.06 -19.80 -1.08
C GLY A 213 -12.29 -19.59 0.42
N ALA A 214 -11.76 -20.48 1.27
CA ALA A 214 -11.87 -20.35 2.72
C ALA A 214 -10.93 -19.29 3.32
N VAL A 215 -9.72 -19.14 2.78
CA VAL A 215 -8.69 -18.22 3.31
C VAL A 215 -8.91 -16.78 2.86
N LEU A 216 -9.26 -16.57 1.59
CA LEU A 216 -9.36 -15.25 0.96
C LEU A 216 -10.81 -14.80 0.72
N GLY A 217 -11.79 -15.65 1.05
CA GLY A 217 -13.21 -15.35 0.80
C GLY A 217 -13.57 -15.32 -0.69
N TRP A 218 -12.75 -15.93 -1.55
CA TRP A 218 -12.96 -15.88 -3.00
C TRP A 218 -14.24 -16.61 -3.42
N SER A 219 -15.02 -15.93 -4.26
CA SER A 219 -16.03 -16.58 -5.09
C SER A 219 -15.35 -17.08 -6.35
N ILE A 220 -15.54 -18.36 -6.69
CA ILE A 220 -14.79 -19.02 -7.76
C ILE A 220 -15.79 -19.67 -8.73
N GLU A 221 -15.62 -19.38 -10.01
CA GLU A 221 -16.39 -19.95 -11.11
C GLU A 221 -15.47 -20.73 -12.05
N GLY A 222 -16.01 -21.75 -12.72
CA GLY A 222 -15.27 -22.49 -13.74
C GLY A 222 -15.90 -23.83 -14.07
N ASP A 223 -15.52 -24.38 -15.22
CA ASP A 223 -15.86 -25.75 -15.56
C ASP A 223 -15.09 -26.70 -14.64
N HIS A 224 -15.83 -27.41 -13.78
CA HIS A 224 -15.24 -28.35 -12.83
C HIS A 224 -14.67 -29.61 -13.50
N ALA A 225 -14.96 -29.83 -14.78
CA ALA A 225 -14.30 -30.85 -15.60
C ALA A 225 -12.96 -30.39 -16.19
N GLY A 226 -12.68 -29.09 -16.22
CA GLY A 226 -11.44 -28.49 -16.69
C GLY A 226 -10.45 -28.16 -15.56
N GLN A 227 -9.24 -27.74 -15.94
CA GLN A 227 -8.16 -27.38 -15.01
C GLN A 227 -8.20 -25.92 -14.57
N GLY A 228 -8.96 -25.05 -15.24
CA GLY A 228 -9.01 -23.61 -14.94
C GLY A 228 -10.18 -23.22 -14.03
N ARG A 229 -9.93 -22.26 -13.15
CA ARG A 229 -10.94 -21.54 -12.38
C ARG A 229 -10.69 -20.04 -12.45
N ARG A 230 -11.77 -19.27 -12.39
CA ARG A 230 -11.76 -17.81 -12.38
C ARG A 230 -12.30 -17.33 -11.03
N VAL A 231 -11.58 -16.42 -10.41
CA VAL A 231 -12.07 -15.69 -9.23
C VAL A 231 -13.05 -14.61 -9.71
N THR A 232 -14.16 -14.45 -9.01
CA THR A 232 -15.19 -13.44 -9.27
C THR A 232 -15.40 -12.56 -8.04
N GLY A 233 -15.98 -11.38 -8.25
CA GLY A 233 -16.18 -10.40 -7.18
C GLY A 233 -14.96 -9.51 -6.89
N THR A 234 -13.87 -9.67 -7.65
CA THR A 234 -12.69 -8.80 -7.61
C THR A 234 -12.58 -8.00 -8.92
N GLU A 235 -12.10 -6.76 -8.85
CA GLU A 235 -11.72 -6.00 -10.06
C GLU A 235 -10.50 -6.62 -10.74
N GLN A 236 -9.55 -7.11 -9.95
CA GLN A 236 -8.37 -7.80 -10.46
C GLN A 236 -8.76 -9.14 -11.08
N HIS A 237 -8.20 -9.43 -12.25
CA HIS A 237 -8.39 -10.71 -12.92
C HIS A 237 -7.48 -11.78 -12.30
N LEU A 238 -8.07 -12.60 -11.45
CA LEU A 238 -7.38 -13.70 -10.76
C LEU A 238 -7.96 -15.05 -11.15
N GLY A 239 -7.14 -16.10 -11.06
CA GLY A 239 -7.59 -17.46 -11.31
C GLY A 239 -6.78 -18.52 -10.58
N LEU A 240 -7.24 -19.77 -10.76
CA LEU A 240 -6.53 -20.97 -10.35
C LEU A 240 -6.35 -21.87 -11.57
N TYR A 241 -5.25 -22.62 -11.61
CA TYR A 241 -5.02 -23.61 -12.65
C TYR A 241 -4.41 -24.89 -12.08
N GLY A 242 -4.89 -26.05 -12.53
CA GLY A 242 -4.47 -27.36 -12.04
C GLY A 242 -3.55 -28.14 -12.99
N GLY A 243 -3.02 -29.27 -12.50
CA GLY A 243 -2.27 -30.23 -13.33
C GLY A 243 -0.80 -29.89 -13.54
N GLN A 244 -0.25 -28.93 -12.81
CA GLN A 244 1.16 -28.58 -12.86
C GLN A 244 1.99 -29.49 -11.96
N ASP A 245 3.20 -29.87 -12.36
CA ASP A 245 4.10 -30.69 -11.53
C ASP A 245 4.64 -29.89 -10.33
N ALA A 246 4.91 -28.60 -10.53
CA ALA A 246 5.35 -27.64 -9.53
C ALA A 246 4.31 -26.54 -9.34
N SER A 247 4.08 -26.16 -8.08
CA SER A 247 3.18 -25.05 -7.76
C SER A 247 3.90 -23.72 -7.94
N THR A 248 3.22 -22.75 -8.55
CA THR A 248 3.77 -21.40 -8.80
C THR A 248 2.65 -20.37 -8.94
N THR A 249 3.00 -19.10 -9.04
CA THR A 249 2.07 -18.03 -9.41
C THR A 249 2.45 -17.56 -10.80
N LEU A 250 1.59 -17.82 -11.79
CA LEU A 250 1.78 -17.31 -13.13
C LEU A 250 1.32 -15.85 -13.18
N CYS A 251 2.22 -14.95 -13.55
CA CYS A 251 1.90 -13.56 -13.84
C CYS A 251 1.82 -13.34 -15.35
N CYS A 252 0.74 -12.71 -15.81
CA CYS A 252 0.58 -12.28 -17.20
C CYS A 252 0.82 -10.77 -17.29
N TYR A 253 1.94 -10.38 -17.89
CA TYR A 253 2.37 -8.99 -17.97
C TYR A 253 1.83 -8.30 -19.22
N ALA A 254 1.32 -7.09 -19.07
CA ALA A 254 0.88 -6.25 -20.17
C ALA A 254 2.09 -5.81 -21.02
N VAL A 255 1.96 -5.89 -22.34
CA VAL A 255 2.96 -5.41 -23.31
C VAL A 255 2.28 -4.75 -24.50
N ASP A 256 3.01 -3.88 -25.20
CA ASP A 256 2.50 -3.22 -26.41
C ASP A 256 2.49 -4.17 -27.62
N ASP A 257 3.45 -5.10 -27.68
CA ASP A 257 3.64 -6.02 -28.80
C ASP A 257 4.18 -7.37 -28.30
N VAL A 258 3.37 -8.42 -28.41
CA VAL A 258 3.71 -9.76 -27.95
C VAL A 258 4.82 -10.39 -28.78
N ASP A 259 4.80 -10.23 -30.10
CA ASP A 259 5.81 -10.82 -31.00
C ASP A 259 7.19 -10.19 -30.75
N ALA A 260 7.24 -8.87 -30.60
CA ALA A 260 8.46 -8.17 -30.24
C ALA A 260 8.97 -8.60 -28.85
N THR A 261 8.06 -8.75 -27.88
CA THR A 261 8.43 -9.18 -26.53
C THR A 261 8.96 -10.62 -26.52
N VAL A 262 8.35 -11.54 -27.26
CA VAL A 262 8.83 -12.92 -27.42
C VAL A 262 10.25 -12.97 -27.98
N ALA A 263 10.56 -12.10 -28.96
CA ALA A 263 11.93 -11.98 -29.47
C ALA A 263 12.90 -11.48 -28.39
N LEU A 264 12.50 -10.51 -27.56
CA LEU A 264 13.31 -10.02 -26.42
C LEU A 264 13.53 -11.11 -25.36
N VAL A 265 12.51 -11.89 -25.02
CA VAL A 265 12.61 -13.02 -24.08
C VAL A 265 13.68 -14.02 -24.53
N ARG A 266 13.59 -14.45 -25.80
CA ARG A 266 14.55 -15.39 -26.39
C ARG A 266 15.96 -14.80 -26.44
N ALA A 267 16.09 -13.51 -26.77
CA ALA A 267 17.38 -12.82 -26.81
C ALA A 267 18.01 -12.63 -25.42
N ALA A 268 17.19 -12.46 -24.38
CA ALA A 268 17.62 -12.32 -22.99
C ALA A 268 17.93 -13.66 -22.29
N GLY A 269 17.80 -14.79 -23.00
CA GLY A 269 18.13 -16.12 -22.48
C GLY A 269 16.97 -16.91 -21.88
N GLY A 270 15.75 -16.39 -21.97
CA GLY A 270 14.53 -17.11 -21.63
C GLY A 270 14.01 -17.97 -22.79
N THR A 271 12.89 -18.67 -22.56
CA THR A 271 12.15 -19.41 -23.59
C THR A 271 10.74 -18.86 -23.74
N ALA A 272 10.18 -18.93 -24.93
CA ALA A 272 8.81 -18.48 -25.19
C ALA A 272 8.17 -19.32 -26.28
N ASP A 273 6.90 -19.63 -26.09
CA ASP A 273 6.05 -20.26 -27.10
C ASP A 273 5.80 -19.30 -28.27
N GLU A 274 5.28 -19.83 -29.37
CA GLU A 274 4.82 -18.98 -30.48
C GLU A 274 3.57 -18.19 -30.05
N PRO A 275 3.48 -16.88 -30.35
CA PRO A 275 2.32 -16.08 -30.03
C PRO A 275 1.02 -16.66 -30.60
N THR A 276 -0.03 -16.69 -29.78
CA THR A 276 -1.38 -17.13 -30.17
C THR A 276 -2.40 -16.01 -30.02
N ASP A 277 -3.38 -15.98 -30.93
CA ASP A 277 -4.53 -15.08 -30.83
C ASP A 277 -5.64 -15.77 -30.03
N GLU A 278 -5.89 -15.29 -28.81
CA GLU A 278 -6.98 -15.75 -27.95
C GLU A 278 -8.17 -14.80 -28.01
N PRO A 279 -9.38 -15.22 -27.57
CA PRO A 279 -10.56 -14.36 -27.54
C PRO A 279 -10.38 -13.07 -26.70
N PHE A 280 -9.44 -13.09 -25.75
CA PHE A 280 -9.12 -11.99 -24.85
C PHE A 280 -7.80 -11.28 -25.20
N GLY A 281 -7.27 -11.52 -26.41
CA GLY A 281 -6.10 -10.82 -26.94
C GLY A 281 -4.99 -11.76 -27.39
N ARG A 282 -3.97 -11.18 -28.03
CA ARG A 282 -2.76 -11.90 -28.42
C ARG A 282 -1.92 -12.19 -27.17
N THR A 283 -1.43 -13.42 -27.04
CA THR A 283 -0.66 -13.85 -25.85
C THR A 283 0.51 -14.76 -26.20
N ALA A 284 1.47 -14.90 -25.28
CA ALA A 284 2.50 -15.93 -25.35
C ALA A 284 2.92 -16.37 -23.94
N SER A 285 3.08 -17.68 -23.73
CA SER A 285 3.69 -18.22 -22.52
C SER A 285 5.21 -18.19 -22.62
N CYS A 286 5.87 -17.82 -21.53
CA CYS A 286 7.29 -17.58 -21.44
C CYS A 286 7.88 -18.21 -20.17
N VAL A 287 9.19 -18.40 -20.17
CA VAL A 287 9.99 -18.76 -18.99
C VAL A 287 11.22 -17.85 -18.99
N ASP A 288 11.53 -17.24 -17.85
CA ASP A 288 12.70 -16.40 -17.71
C ASP A 288 14.02 -17.20 -17.77
N ASP A 289 15.16 -16.51 -17.65
CA ASP A 289 16.47 -17.13 -17.71
C ASP A 289 16.84 -17.93 -16.43
N GLN A 290 15.94 -18.01 -15.45
CA GLN A 290 16.10 -18.68 -14.17
C GLN A 290 14.98 -19.71 -13.86
N GLY A 291 14.05 -19.92 -14.78
CA GLY A 291 13.01 -20.94 -14.71
C GLY A 291 11.64 -20.47 -14.23
N ILE A 292 11.40 -19.16 -14.08
CA ILE A 292 10.09 -18.62 -13.68
C ILE A 292 9.16 -18.56 -14.90
N PRO A 293 8.04 -19.30 -14.89
CA PRO A 293 7.03 -19.16 -15.93
C PRO A 293 6.24 -17.86 -15.77
N PHE A 294 6.00 -17.19 -16.88
CA PHE A 294 5.13 -16.01 -16.98
C PHE A 294 4.45 -15.98 -18.34
N ALA A 295 3.50 -15.08 -18.53
CA ALA A 295 2.89 -14.83 -19.84
C ALA A 295 2.94 -13.35 -20.17
N VAL A 296 2.74 -13.03 -21.45
CA VAL A 296 2.59 -11.65 -21.92
C VAL A 296 1.33 -11.52 -22.76
N PHE A 297 0.68 -10.37 -22.69
CA PHE A 297 -0.53 -10.09 -23.45
C PHE A 297 -0.65 -8.61 -23.83
N VAL A 298 -1.42 -8.32 -24.87
CA VAL A 298 -1.81 -6.94 -25.21
C VAL A 298 -3.10 -6.59 -24.48
N PRO A 299 -3.11 -5.57 -23.61
CA PRO A 299 -4.32 -5.16 -22.91
C PRO A 299 -5.36 -4.54 -23.84
N GLU A 300 -6.64 -4.70 -23.51
CA GLU A 300 -7.72 -4.03 -24.23
C GLU A 300 -7.62 -2.50 -24.05
N PRO A 301 -7.94 -1.71 -25.09
CA PRO A 301 -7.95 -0.25 -24.97
C PRO A 301 -8.83 0.23 -23.81
N GLY A 302 -8.25 1.03 -22.92
CA GLY A 302 -8.94 1.54 -21.72
C GLY A 302 -8.80 0.66 -20.48
N SER A 303 -8.05 -0.45 -20.54
CA SER A 303 -7.72 -1.24 -19.34
C SER A 303 -7.02 -0.38 -18.28
N THR A 304 -7.46 -0.48 -17.04
CA THR A 304 -6.92 0.24 -15.90
C THR A 304 -6.20 -0.71 -14.93
N ARG A 305 -5.29 -0.16 -14.13
CA ARG A 305 -4.70 -0.87 -13.00
C ARG A 305 -5.80 -1.20 -11.99
N PRO A 306 -5.92 -2.45 -11.54
CA PRO A 306 -6.93 -2.83 -10.55
C PRO A 306 -6.63 -2.20 -9.18
N ASP A 307 -7.66 -2.01 -8.36
CA ASP A 307 -7.45 -1.79 -6.94
C ASP A 307 -6.74 -3.00 -6.32
N THR A 308 -5.68 -2.72 -5.57
CA THR A 308 -4.81 -3.71 -4.91
C THR A 308 -4.88 -3.59 -3.39
N THR A 309 -5.83 -2.82 -2.88
CA THR A 309 -6.02 -2.56 -1.44
C THR A 309 -7.27 -3.23 -0.88
N ALA A 310 -8.18 -3.70 -1.74
CA ALA A 310 -9.39 -4.39 -1.34
C ALA A 310 -9.11 -5.83 -0.90
N THR A 311 -9.88 -6.33 0.06
CA THR A 311 -9.80 -7.72 0.54
C THR A 311 -9.95 -8.73 -0.60
N GLY A 312 -9.11 -9.77 -0.58
CA GLY A 312 -9.03 -10.80 -1.60
C GLY A 312 -8.18 -10.42 -2.82
N THR A 313 -7.64 -9.19 -2.90
CA THR A 313 -6.78 -8.78 -4.03
C THR A 313 -5.31 -9.09 -3.79
N LEU A 314 -4.56 -9.33 -4.88
CA LEU A 314 -3.11 -9.44 -4.88
C LEU A 314 -2.51 -8.04 -4.81
N THR A 315 -1.83 -7.75 -3.69
CA THR A 315 -1.30 -6.41 -3.40
C THR A 315 0.20 -6.27 -3.66
N TYR A 316 0.93 -7.36 -3.44
CA TYR A 316 2.37 -7.42 -3.62
C TYR A 316 2.79 -8.77 -4.20
N LEU A 317 3.80 -8.77 -5.05
CA LEU A 317 4.46 -9.96 -5.58
C LEU A 317 5.95 -9.93 -5.24
N THR A 318 6.49 -11.02 -4.71
CA THR A 318 7.95 -11.18 -4.58
C THR A 318 8.43 -12.22 -5.58
N ILE A 319 9.29 -11.80 -6.51
CA ILE A 319 10.05 -12.68 -7.38
C ILE A 319 11.33 -13.08 -6.64
N GLU A 320 11.39 -14.33 -6.19
CA GLU A 320 12.56 -14.89 -5.53
C GLU A 320 13.40 -15.62 -6.58
N VAL A 321 14.69 -15.28 -6.71
CA VAL A 321 15.60 -15.86 -7.71
C VAL A 321 16.97 -16.17 -7.11
N PRO A 322 17.72 -17.14 -7.67
CA PRO A 322 19.12 -17.34 -7.30
C PRO A 322 19.99 -16.10 -7.55
N ASP A 323 19.80 -15.39 -8.66
CA ASP A 323 20.61 -14.22 -9.05
C ASP A 323 19.73 -13.00 -9.39
N ALA A 324 19.73 -12.01 -8.49
CA ALA A 324 18.99 -10.76 -8.69
C ALA A 324 19.62 -9.85 -9.77
N GLY A 325 20.92 -9.96 -10.05
CA GLY A 325 21.56 -9.21 -11.13
C GLY A 325 21.04 -9.67 -12.49
N ARG A 326 20.98 -10.98 -12.69
CA ARG A 326 20.44 -11.60 -13.91
C ARG A 326 18.96 -11.29 -14.11
N ALA A 327 18.14 -11.49 -13.07
CA ALA A 327 16.70 -11.22 -13.19
C ALA A 327 16.42 -9.75 -13.51
N ARG A 328 17.14 -8.80 -12.90
CA ARG A 328 16.99 -7.38 -13.23
C ARG A 328 17.39 -7.05 -14.67
N ALA A 329 18.45 -7.66 -15.18
CA ALA A 329 18.84 -7.50 -16.58
C ALA A 329 17.79 -8.10 -17.53
N PHE A 330 17.23 -9.26 -17.19
CA PHE A 330 16.17 -9.91 -17.96
C PHE A 330 14.89 -9.07 -17.99
N TYR A 331 14.27 -8.80 -16.83
CA TYR A 331 13.01 -8.06 -16.76
C TYR A 331 13.15 -6.59 -17.16
N GLY A 332 14.31 -5.98 -16.94
CA GLY A 332 14.59 -4.63 -17.47
C GLY A 332 14.64 -4.60 -19.00
N THR A 333 15.09 -5.69 -19.63
CA THR A 333 15.11 -5.83 -21.10
C THR A 333 13.73 -6.16 -21.66
N VAL A 334 13.02 -7.12 -21.04
CA VAL A 334 11.78 -7.69 -21.57
C VAL A 334 10.56 -6.81 -21.26
N LEU A 335 10.48 -6.24 -20.05
CA LEU A 335 9.32 -5.47 -19.57
C LEU A 335 9.62 -3.98 -19.39
N GLY A 336 10.85 -3.54 -19.68
CA GLY A 336 11.26 -2.15 -19.47
C GLY A 336 11.33 -1.72 -18.00
N TRP A 337 11.40 -2.68 -17.06
CA TRP A 337 11.43 -2.38 -15.64
C TRP A 337 12.73 -1.68 -15.22
N GLY A 338 12.57 -0.62 -14.42
CA GLY A 338 13.63 -0.08 -13.57
C GLY A 338 13.66 -0.78 -12.20
N PHE A 339 14.75 -0.60 -11.45
CA PHE A 339 14.87 -1.18 -10.10
C PHE A 339 15.44 -0.20 -9.08
N ARG A 340 14.81 -0.14 -7.91
CA ARG A 340 15.28 0.60 -6.73
C ARG A 340 15.74 -0.39 -5.65
N PRO A 341 16.79 -0.10 -4.86
CA PRO A 341 17.16 -0.93 -3.73
C PRO A 341 16.02 -1.04 -2.71
N GLY A 342 15.78 -2.25 -2.22
CA GLY A 342 14.86 -2.53 -1.12
C GLY A 342 15.52 -2.38 0.25
N ARG A 343 14.80 -2.82 1.29
CA ARG A 343 15.23 -2.69 2.71
C ARG A 343 16.17 -3.80 3.18
N VAL A 344 16.14 -4.94 2.52
CA VAL A 344 17.00 -6.08 2.82
C VAL A 344 18.11 -6.16 1.79
N ALA A 345 19.25 -6.73 2.19
CA ALA A 345 20.32 -7.04 1.25
C ALA A 345 19.78 -7.98 0.14
N GLU A 346 20.20 -7.78 -1.10
CA GLU A 346 19.70 -8.48 -2.30
C GLU A 346 18.20 -8.26 -2.63
N GLY A 347 17.50 -7.37 -1.91
CA GLY A 347 16.13 -6.97 -2.20
C GLY A 347 16.06 -5.76 -3.13
N TRP A 348 15.13 -5.79 -4.08
CA TRP A 348 14.89 -4.76 -5.10
C TRP A 348 13.39 -4.53 -5.30
N HIS A 349 13.01 -3.32 -5.71
CA HIS A 349 11.66 -2.96 -6.11
C HIS A 349 11.63 -2.67 -7.61
N ALA A 350 10.73 -3.33 -8.33
CA ALA A 350 10.48 -3.06 -9.74
C ALA A 350 9.69 -1.75 -9.90
N VAL A 351 10.03 -1.00 -10.94
CA VAL A 351 9.42 0.28 -11.30
C VAL A 351 9.07 0.22 -12.78
N SER A 352 7.87 0.62 -13.16
CA SER A 352 7.44 0.66 -14.55
C SER A 352 8.24 1.69 -15.36
N GLY A 353 8.09 1.67 -16.69
CA GLY A 353 8.72 2.64 -17.58
C GLY A 353 8.34 4.11 -17.30
N SER A 354 7.23 4.37 -16.62
CA SER A 354 6.83 5.74 -16.21
C SER A 354 7.56 6.24 -14.94
N GLY A 355 8.26 5.37 -14.22
CA GLY A 355 8.85 5.68 -12.92
C GLY A 355 7.91 5.47 -11.72
N ASP A 356 6.72 4.94 -11.96
CA ASP A 356 5.79 4.50 -10.92
C ASP A 356 6.08 3.07 -10.51
N ASP A 357 5.61 2.66 -9.32
CA ASP A 357 5.68 1.26 -8.94
C ASP A 357 4.77 0.43 -9.87
N THR A 358 5.14 -0.83 -10.12
CA THR A 358 4.33 -1.77 -10.90
C THR A 358 2.99 -2.04 -10.20
N ALA A 359 1.99 -2.54 -10.95
CA ALA A 359 0.73 -3.02 -10.39
C ALA A 359 0.57 -4.53 -10.60
N PRO A 360 0.47 -5.36 -9.53
CA PRO A 360 0.71 -5.00 -8.13
C PRO A 360 2.18 -4.62 -7.90
N THR A 361 2.47 -4.10 -6.71
CA THR A 361 3.85 -3.75 -6.35
C THR A 361 4.70 -5.01 -6.41
N THR A 362 5.78 -4.98 -7.21
CA THR A 362 6.62 -6.16 -7.40
C THR A 362 8.00 -5.96 -6.79
N GLY A 363 8.33 -6.81 -5.84
CA GLY A 363 9.66 -7.00 -5.28
C GLY A 363 10.43 -8.09 -6.02
N LEU A 364 11.75 -8.00 -5.94
CA LEU A 364 12.67 -9.00 -6.46
C LEU A 364 13.76 -9.26 -5.41
N PHE A 365 13.98 -10.52 -5.09
CA PHE A 365 14.94 -10.96 -4.08
C PHE A 365 15.94 -11.95 -4.67
N GLY A 366 17.23 -11.69 -4.46
CA GLY A 366 18.33 -12.56 -4.89
C GLY A 366 18.83 -13.49 -3.78
N GLY A 367 19.39 -14.63 -4.16
CA GLY A 367 19.97 -15.60 -3.24
C GLY A 367 19.01 -16.70 -2.76
N ALA A 368 17.84 -16.82 -3.40
CA ALA A 368 16.93 -17.93 -3.15
C ALA A 368 17.53 -19.26 -3.67
N GLU A 369 17.24 -20.37 -2.98
CA GLU A 369 17.70 -21.70 -3.41
C GLU A 369 17.06 -22.13 -4.74
N ALA A 370 15.80 -21.74 -4.95
CA ALA A 370 15.04 -21.99 -6.17
C ALA A 370 14.25 -20.75 -6.56
N ALA A 371 14.00 -20.60 -7.86
CA ALA A 371 13.21 -19.49 -8.38
C ALA A 371 11.72 -19.69 -8.07
N SER A 372 11.06 -18.66 -7.55
CA SER A 372 9.64 -18.72 -7.19
C SER A 372 8.97 -17.34 -7.24
N VAL A 373 7.63 -17.34 -7.29
CA VAL A 373 6.81 -16.13 -7.23
C VAL A 373 5.87 -16.25 -6.03
N VAL A 374 6.09 -15.42 -5.02
CA VAL A 374 5.37 -15.43 -3.74
C VAL A 374 4.38 -14.27 -3.70
N PRO A 375 3.07 -14.53 -3.84
CA PRO A 375 2.04 -13.50 -3.79
C PRO A 375 1.69 -13.10 -2.36
N MET A 376 1.25 -11.86 -2.19
CA MET A 376 0.67 -11.33 -0.95
C MET A 376 -0.75 -10.83 -1.21
N PHE A 377 -1.70 -11.29 -0.40
CA PHE A 377 -3.12 -10.96 -0.53
C PHE A 377 -3.63 -10.12 0.64
N VAL A 378 -4.52 -9.18 0.36
CA VAL A 378 -5.19 -8.40 1.41
C VAL A 378 -6.31 -9.22 2.06
N VAL A 379 -6.41 -9.17 3.39
CA VAL A 379 -7.49 -9.78 4.18
C VAL A 379 -8.00 -8.81 5.24
N ASP A 380 -9.29 -8.92 5.60
CA ASP A 380 -9.89 -8.10 6.67
C ASP A 380 -9.35 -8.47 8.07
N ASP A 381 -8.97 -9.74 8.26
CA ASP A 381 -8.48 -10.27 9.53
C ASP A 381 -7.40 -11.34 9.28
N VAL A 382 -6.16 -10.98 9.60
CA VAL A 382 -4.99 -11.86 9.44
C VAL A 382 -5.05 -13.07 10.39
N ALA A 383 -5.58 -12.91 11.60
CA ALA A 383 -5.69 -14.01 12.55
C ALA A 383 -6.73 -15.03 12.08
N ALA A 384 -7.87 -14.57 11.55
CA ALA A 384 -8.87 -15.43 10.94
C ALA A 384 -8.33 -16.16 9.69
N ALA A 385 -7.61 -15.44 8.82
CA ALA A 385 -6.97 -16.03 7.65
C ALA A 385 -5.93 -17.10 8.03
N VAL A 386 -5.06 -16.84 9.00
CA VAL A 386 -4.08 -17.80 9.54
C VAL A 386 -4.77 -19.04 10.11
N ALA A 387 -5.87 -18.86 10.85
CA ALA A 387 -6.66 -19.98 11.36
C ALA A 387 -7.26 -20.82 10.22
N ALA A 388 -7.79 -20.17 9.17
CA ALA A 388 -8.30 -20.85 7.98
C ALA A 388 -7.21 -21.61 7.22
N VAL A 389 -6.00 -21.04 7.09
CA VAL A 389 -4.83 -21.71 6.49
C VAL A 389 -4.51 -23.01 7.23
N ARG A 390 -4.38 -22.93 8.56
CA ARG A 390 -4.07 -24.09 9.41
C ARG A 390 -5.18 -25.14 9.36
N ALA A 391 -6.45 -24.71 9.35
CA ALA A 391 -7.60 -25.61 9.23
C ALA A 391 -7.69 -26.28 7.86
N GLY A 392 -7.25 -25.60 6.80
CA GLY A 392 -7.20 -26.10 5.42
C GLY A 392 -6.04 -27.05 5.13
N GLY A 393 -5.19 -27.36 6.11
CA GLY A 393 -4.03 -28.25 5.95
C GLY A 393 -2.73 -27.54 5.53
N GLY A 394 -2.75 -26.20 5.45
CA GLY A 394 -1.55 -25.39 5.25
C GLY A 394 -0.79 -25.12 6.55
N THR A 395 0.30 -24.36 6.44
CA THR A 395 1.06 -23.85 7.59
C THR A 395 1.13 -22.32 7.52
N ALA A 396 1.22 -21.67 8.67
CA ALA A 396 1.31 -20.21 8.73
C ALA A 396 2.07 -19.79 9.99
N ASP A 397 2.89 -18.77 9.84
CA ASP A 397 3.51 -18.05 10.95
C ASP A 397 2.44 -17.34 11.79
N ASP A 398 2.79 -16.95 13.01
CA ASP A 398 1.89 -16.13 13.81
C ASP A 398 1.80 -14.71 13.23
N PRO A 399 0.62 -14.07 13.28
CA PRO A 399 0.45 -12.69 12.81
C PRO A 399 1.45 -11.75 13.50
N ALA A 400 2.17 -10.97 12.69
CA ALA A 400 3.16 -10.03 13.17
C ALA A 400 2.95 -8.64 12.54
N ASP A 401 3.17 -7.59 13.33
CA ASP A 401 3.28 -6.23 12.81
C ASP A 401 4.59 -6.11 12.04
N ALA A 402 4.49 -5.89 10.74
CA ALA A 402 5.62 -5.80 9.84
C ALA A 402 5.97 -4.33 9.50
N GLY A 403 5.35 -3.37 10.19
CA GLY A 403 5.55 -1.93 10.04
C GLY A 403 4.79 -1.29 8.87
N TYR A 404 4.09 -2.08 8.05
CA TYR A 404 3.17 -1.62 6.99
C TYR A 404 1.77 -2.21 7.16
N GLY A 405 1.53 -2.93 8.25
CA GLY A 405 0.34 -3.73 8.45
C GLY A 405 0.66 -4.98 9.26
N VAL A 406 -0.39 -5.64 9.73
CA VAL A 406 -0.29 -6.98 10.31
C VAL A 406 -0.21 -7.96 9.15
N SER A 407 0.74 -8.89 9.19
CA SER A 407 0.91 -9.89 8.13
C SER A 407 1.35 -11.24 8.67
N ALA A 408 1.19 -12.29 7.85
CA ALA A 408 1.70 -13.62 8.15
C ALA A 408 2.16 -14.30 6.85
N ARG A 409 3.29 -15.01 6.92
CA ARG A 409 3.72 -15.93 5.86
C ARG A 409 2.94 -17.22 5.99
N CYS A 410 2.47 -17.72 4.87
CA CYS A 410 1.67 -18.92 4.77
C CYS A 410 2.27 -19.87 3.73
N THR A 411 1.98 -21.16 3.89
CA THR A 411 2.15 -22.19 2.88
C THR A 411 0.83 -22.91 2.74
N ASP A 412 0.34 -23.08 1.52
CA ASP A 412 -0.91 -23.79 1.27
C ASP A 412 -0.78 -25.31 1.48
N ASP A 413 -1.90 -26.02 1.30
CA ASP A 413 -1.98 -27.47 1.42
C ASP A 413 -1.20 -28.25 0.34
N GLN A 414 -0.58 -27.54 -0.60
CA GLN A 414 0.17 -28.09 -1.73
C GLN A 414 1.65 -27.64 -1.74
N GLY A 415 2.06 -26.87 -0.73
CA GLY A 415 3.45 -26.45 -0.52
C GLY A 415 3.81 -25.10 -1.16
N ALA A 416 2.84 -24.34 -1.67
CA ALA A 416 3.12 -23.03 -2.25
C ALA A 416 3.08 -21.92 -1.20
N ALA A 417 4.12 -21.10 -1.15
CA ALA A 417 4.20 -19.97 -0.24
C ALA A 417 3.36 -18.78 -0.73
N PHE A 418 2.74 -18.07 0.20
CA PHE A 418 2.06 -16.80 -0.02
C PHE A 418 2.02 -16.01 1.29
N TRP A 419 1.59 -14.75 1.23
CA TRP A 419 1.38 -13.92 2.41
C TRP A 419 -0.05 -13.42 2.47
N VAL A 420 -0.51 -13.16 3.69
CA VAL A 420 -1.73 -12.39 3.94
C VAL A 420 -1.36 -11.12 4.71
N VAL A 421 -2.03 -10.02 4.42
CA VAL A 421 -1.79 -8.72 5.06
C VAL A 421 -3.09 -7.98 5.32
N ARG A 422 -3.13 -7.22 6.41
CA ARG A 422 -4.08 -6.15 6.65
C ARG A 422 -3.29 -4.87 6.91
N TYR A 423 -3.54 -3.85 6.11
CA TYR A 423 -2.89 -2.53 6.21
C TYR A 423 -3.32 -1.76 7.46
#